data_AF-A0AA95EUZ8-F1
#
_entry.id   AF-A0AA95EUZ8-F1
#
_cell.length_a   1.000
_cell.length_b   1.000
_cell.length_c   1.000
_cell.angle_alpha   90.00
_cell.angle_beta   90.00
_cell.angle_gamma   90.00
#
_symmetry.space_group_name_H-M   'P 1'
#
loop_
_entity.id
_entity.type
_entity.pdbx_description
1 polymer ?
#
loop_
_entity_poly.entity_id
_entity_poly.type
_entity_poly.pdbx_seq_one_letter_code
_entity_poly.pdbx_strand_id
1 'polypeptide(L)'
;MIARTLLAACILIAATAAPLRADPVADGISALPPSVQDVRTVGAWEKDGHKGVYRVVVARTGPEPTARLFVQWLERGADGTVTVARNVDIKEMVDLKRNIGDFVIETDADGLSIFLELVDPAASGAKESYELFIGDDESYRFGPASN
;
A
#
# COMPACT_ATOMS: atom_id res chain seq x y z
N MET A 1 77.45 -3.58 26.65
CA MET A 1 76.21 -3.62 27.45
C MET A 1 75.09 -2.99 26.63
N ILE A 2 74.10 -3.77 26.17
CA ILE A 2 72.69 -3.76 26.64
C ILE A 2 71.93 -2.53 26.06
N ALA A 3 70.82 -2.60 25.34
CA ALA A 3 69.97 -3.69 24.89
C ALA A 3 69.06 -3.24 23.72
N ARG A 4 68.59 -4.24 23.00
CA ARG A 4 67.47 -4.25 22.05
C ARG A 4 66.22 -3.57 22.63
N THR A 5 65.49 -2.81 21.82
CA THR A 5 64.04 -2.67 22.01
C THR A 5 63.35 -2.56 20.65
N LEU A 6 62.62 -3.62 20.32
CA LEU A 6 61.71 -3.73 19.18
C LEU A 6 60.55 -2.75 19.39
N LEU A 7 60.24 -1.91 18.40
CA LEU A 7 58.95 -1.25 18.32
C LEU A 7 58.07 -2.04 17.35
N ALA A 8 57.01 -2.61 17.91
CA ALA A 8 56.03 -3.45 17.23
C ALA A 8 55.26 -2.64 16.18
N ALA A 9 55.28 -3.12 14.94
CA ALA A 9 54.41 -2.62 13.88
C ALA A 9 52.98 -3.14 14.12
N CYS A 10 52.08 -2.26 14.55
CA CYS A 10 50.64 -2.54 14.55
C CYS A 10 50.14 -2.54 13.11
N ILE A 11 49.96 -3.72 12.52
CA ILE A 11 49.26 -3.90 11.25
C ILE A 11 47.78 -3.62 11.53
N LEU A 12 47.29 -2.43 11.16
CA LEU A 12 45.87 -2.16 11.05
C LEU A 12 45.30 -3.05 9.94
N ILE A 13 44.61 -4.12 10.34
CA ILE A 13 43.70 -4.83 9.45
C ILE A 13 42.52 -3.89 9.25
N ALA A 14 42.57 -3.09 8.17
CA ALA A 14 41.40 -2.41 7.68
C ALA A 14 40.41 -3.48 7.21
N ALA A 15 39.50 -3.89 8.09
CA ALA A 15 38.35 -4.67 7.70
C ALA A 15 37.61 -3.86 6.63
N THR A 16 37.73 -4.29 5.37
CA THR A 16 36.94 -3.77 4.27
C THR A 16 35.49 -4.13 4.52
N ALA A 17 34.80 -3.34 5.34
CA ALA A 17 33.36 -3.39 5.43
C ALA A 17 32.86 -3.10 4.02
N ALA A 18 32.29 -4.12 3.36
CA ALA A 18 31.64 -3.92 2.09
C ALA A 18 30.60 -2.80 2.28
N PRO A 19 30.50 -1.83 1.36
CA PRO A 19 29.52 -0.77 1.50
C PRO A 19 28.14 -1.42 1.54
N LEU A 20 27.41 -1.24 2.64
CA LEU A 20 25.97 -1.48 2.68
C LEU A 20 25.36 -0.61 1.58
N ARG A 21 24.98 -1.23 0.46
CA ARG A 21 24.24 -0.52 -0.58
C ARG A 21 22.83 -0.30 -0.05
N ALA A 22 22.39 0.96 -0.06
CA ALA A 22 20.99 1.28 0.15
C ALA A 22 20.15 0.48 -0.85
N ASP A 23 19.21 -0.31 -0.33
CA ASP A 23 18.22 -1.00 -1.13
C ASP A 23 16.91 -0.22 -0.98
N PRO A 24 16.61 0.70 -1.91
CA PRO A 24 15.44 1.57 -1.78
C PRO A 24 14.12 0.79 -1.76
N VAL A 25 14.09 -0.44 -2.27
CA VAL A 25 12.91 -1.30 -2.19
C VAL A 25 12.77 -1.84 -0.77
N ALA A 26 13.82 -2.44 -0.21
CA ALA A 26 13.79 -2.95 1.17
C ALA A 26 13.53 -1.83 2.19
N ASP A 27 14.12 -0.65 1.98
CA ASP A 27 13.91 0.54 2.80
C ASP A 27 12.44 1.00 2.71
N GLY A 28 11.87 1.05 1.50
CA GLY A 28 10.47 1.42 1.27
C GLY A 28 9.48 0.44 1.91
N ILE A 29 9.74 -0.87 1.82
CA ILE A 29 8.92 -1.89 2.50
C ILE A 29 9.04 -1.76 4.03
N SER A 30 10.24 -1.53 4.54
CA SER A 30 10.48 -1.34 5.98
C SER A 30 9.84 -0.07 6.53
N ALA A 31 9.62 0.92 5.67
CA ALA A 31 8.97 2.18 6.01
C ALA A 31 7.43 2.12 5.95
N LEU A 32 6.83 1.00 5.51
CA LEU A 32 5.37 0.85 5.51
C LEU A 32 4.84 0.91 6.95
N PRO A 33 3.85 1.78 7.24
CA PRO A 33 3.24 1.81 8.56
C PRO A 33 2.63 0.44 8.88
N PRO A 34 2.78 -0.10 10.12
CA PRO A 34 2.17 -1.37 10.52
C PRO A 34 0.64 -1.38 10.41
N SER A 35 0.01 -0.22 10.32
CA SER A 35 -1.42 -0.07 10.07
C SER A 35 -1.83 -0.49 8.65
N VAL A 36 -0.91 -0.53 7.68
CA VAL A 36 -1.21 -0.99 6.31
C VAL A 36 -1.30 -2.50 6.31
N GLN A 37 -2.46 -3.03 5.94
CA GLN A 37 -2.74 -4.46 5.94
C GLN A 37 -2.63 -5.08 4.54
N ASP A 38 -3.14 -4.39 3.52
CA ASP A 38 -3.15 -4.89 2.15
C ASP A 38 -2.81 -3.74 1.18
N VAL A 39 -2.05 -4.06 0.14
CA VAL A 39 -1.70 -3.17 -0.97
C VAL A 39 -1.77 -4.00 -2.25
N ARG A 40 -2.75 -3.70 -3.12
CA ARG A 40 -2.90 -4.36 -4.42
C ARG A 40 -2.78 -3.34 -5.54
N THR A 41 -1.89 -3.57 -6.48
CA THR A 41 -1.79 -2.77 -7.71
C THR A 41 -2.50 -3.53 -8.84
N VAL A 42 -3.46 -2.88 -9.50
CA VAL A 42 -4.50 -3.53 -10.31
C VAL A 42 -4.98 -2.62 -11.43
N GLY A 43 -5.36 -3.23 -12.56
CA GLY A 43 -5.98 -2.55 -13.70
C GLY A 43 -5.15 -1.44 -14.33
N ALA A 44 -5.54 -1.04 -15.53
CA ALA A 44 -5.03 0.17 -16.16
C ALA A 44 -6.10 1.27 -16.12
N TRP A 45 -5.67 2.52 -16.14
CA TRP A 45 -6.55 3.66 -16.37
C TRP A 45 -5.91 4.60 -17.38
N GLU A 46 -6.75 5.29 -18.14
CA GLU A 46 -6.34 6.34 -19.07
C GLU A 46 -7.41 7.43 -19.09
N LYS A 47 -6.99 8.69 -18.96
CA LYS A 47 -7.87 9.87 -18.99
C LYS A 47 -7.09 11.12 -19.35
N ASP A 48 -7.63 11.92 -20.26
CA ASP A 48 -7.05 13.22 -20.67
C ASP A 48 -5.55 13.14 -21.05
N GLY A 49 -5.13 12.02 -21.65
CA GLY A 49 -3.73 11.76 -22.01
C GLY A 49 -2.83 11.28 -20.87
N HIS A 50 -3.33 11.24 -19.63
CA HIS A 50 -2.68 10.63 -18.48
C HIS A 50 -3.04 9.15 -18.40
N LYS A 51 -2.10 8.32 -17.95
CA LYS A 51 -2.34 6.87 -17.80
C LYS A 51 -1.51 6.23 -16.71
N GLY A 52 -1.98 5.08 -16.26
CA GLY A 52 -1.22 4.23 -15.37
C GLY A 52 -2.06 3.08 -14.81
N VAL A 53 -1.91 2.81 -13.52
CA VAL A 53 -2.57 1.67 -12.85
C VAL A 53 -3.22 2.12 -11.55
N TYR A 54 -4.22 1.38 -11.08
CA TYR A 54 -4.81 1.63 -9.76
C TYR A 54 -3.97 0.96 -8.67
N ARG A 55 -4.06 1.49 -7.46
CA ARG A 55 -3.59 0.83 -6.25
C ARG A 55 -4.66 0.93 -5.17
N VAL A 56 -5.08 -0.21 -4.65
CA VAL A 56 -6.00 -0.32 -3.52
C VAL A 56 -5.17 -0.54 -2.27
N VAL A 57 -5.43 0.25 -1.22
CA VAL A 57 -4.75 0.16 0.07
C VAL A 57 -5.77 -0.01 1.18
N VAL A 58 -5.60 -1.05 1.99
CA VAL A 58 -6.37 -1.28 3.20
C VAL A 58 -5.50 -0.96 4.40
N ALA A 59 -5.99 -0.11 5.29
CA ALA A 59 -5.31 0.22 6.54
C ALA A 59 -6.24 0.10 7.74
N ARG A 60 -5.65 -0.10 8.92
CA ARG A 60 -6.33 -0.22 10.22
C ARG A 60 -5.59 0.63 11.25
N THR A 61 -6.28 1.60 11.86
CA THR A 61 -5.68 2.54 12.81
C THR A 61 -6.48 2.63 14.11
N GLY A 62 -5.80 2.64 15.26
CA GLY A 62 -6.43 2.76 16.58
C GLY A 62 -6.38 1.48 17.44
N PRO A 63 -6.85 1.54 18.69
CA PRO A 63 -6.82 0.41 19.64
C PRO A 63 -7.83 -0.70 19.30
N GLU A 64 -8.96 -0.34 18.68
CA GLU A 64 -9.94 -1.27 18.11
C GLU A 64 -10.15 -0.90 16.63
N PRO A 65 -9.15 -1.17 15.78
CA PRO A 65 -9.08 -0.51 14.48
C PRO A 65 -10.01 -1.19 13.48
N THR A 66 -10.96 -0.41 12.95
CA THR A 66 -11.80 -0.80 11.81
C THR A 66 -11.06 -0.50 10.50
N ALA A 67 -11.52 -1.09 9.41
CA ALA A 67 -10.85 -0.94 8.11
C ALA A 67 -11.06 0.46 7.52
N ARG A 68 -10.01 1.00 6.91
CA ARG A 68 -10.03 2.12 5.98
C ARG A 68 -9.62 1.63 4.60
N LEU A 69 -10.27 2.15 3.57
CA LEU A 69 -10.05 1.76 2.19
C LEU A 69 -9.65 3.00 1.38
N PHE A 70 -8.54 2.90 0.68
CA PHE A 70 -8.06 3.94 -0.21
C PHE A 70 -7.90 3.39 -1.62
N VAL A 71 -8.19 4.22 -2.61
CA VAL A 71 -7.89 3.94 -4.02
C VAL A 71 -7.00 5.05 -4.56
N GLN A 72 -5.89 4.64 -5.15
CA GLN A 72 -4.87 5.52 -5.70
C GLN A 72 -4.75 5.30 -7.20
N TRP A 73 -4.54 6.39 -7.94
CA TRP A 73 -4.16 6.36 -9.34
C TRP A 73 -2.66 6.58 -9.39
N LEU A 74 -1.94 5.55 -9.79
CA LEU A 74 -0.52 5.64 -10.03
C LEU A 74 -0.31 6.06 -11.47
N GLU A 75 0.25 7.23 -11.69
CA GLU A 75 0.57 7.73 -13.02
C GLU A 75 2.01 7.37 -13.38
N ARG A 76 2.22 6.94 -14.63
CA ARG A 76 3.54 6.68 -15.17
C ARG A 76 4.00 7.87 -16.02
N GLY A 77 5.00 8.58 -15.53
CA GLY A 77 5.67 9.66 -16.25
C GLY A 77 6.43 9.18 -17.48
N ALA A 78 6.77 10.12 -18.37
CA ALA A 78 7.50 9.84 -19.61
C ALA A 78 8.92 9.28 -19.37
N ASP A 79 9.53 9.61 -18.23
CA ASP A 79 10.80 9.08 -17.75
C ASP A 79 10.68 7.67 -17.12
N GLY A 80 9.46 7.14 -17.02
CA GLY A 80 9.17 5.86 -16.39
C GLY A 80 8.96 5.92 -14.87
N THR A 81 9.07 7.11 -14.26
CA THR A 81 8.77 7.31 -12.84
C THR A 81 7.29 7.08 -12.58
N VAL A 82 6.95 6.43 -11.47
CA VAL A 82 5.57 6.21 -11.03
C VAL A 82 5.26 7.10 -9.84
N THR A 83 4.21 7.90 -9.91
CA THR A 83 3.78 8.80 -8.85
C THR A 83 2.32 8.60 -8.50
N VAL A 84 1.92 8.93 -7.27
CA VAL A 84 0.50 8.95 -6.89
C VAL A 84 -0.10 10.24 -7.43
N ALA A 85 -0.85 10.15 -8.51
CA ALA A 85 -1.51 11.31 -9.13
C ALA A 85 -2.80 11.68 -8.38
N ARG A 86 -3.53 10.66 -7.90
CA ARG A 86 -4.79 10.83 -7.15
C ARG A 86 -4.90 9.81 -6.02
N ASN A 87 -5.63 10.17 -4.98
CA ASN A 87 -5.90 9.33 -3.81
C ASN A 87 -7.28 9.65 -3.24
N VAL A 88 -8.17 8.66 -3.24
CA VAL A 88 -9.51 8.75 -2.64
C VAL A 88 -9.55 7.89 -1.38
N ASP A 89 -10.12 8.45 -0.32
CA ASP A 89 -10.46 7.76 0.94
C ASP A 89 -11.97 7.48 0.94
N ILE A 90 -12.35 6.21 1.06
CA ILE A 90 -13.75 5.77 1.09
C ILE A 90 -14.27 5.94 2.51
N LYS A 91 -14.83 7.13 2.78
CA LYS A 91 -15.13 7.59 4.14
C LYS A 91 -16.21 6.76 4.83
N GLU A 92 -17.14 6.21 4.05
CA GLU A 92 -18.23 5.37 4.52
C GLU A 92 -17.71 4.13 5.27
N MET A 93 -16.52 3.62 4.93
CA MET A 93 -15.90 2.50 5.65
C MET A 93 -15.61 2.83 7.12
N VAL A 94 -15.30 4.10 7.43
CA VAL A 94 -15.08 4.56 8.80
C VAL A 94 -16.39 4.52 9.59
N ASP A 95 -17.48 4.98 8.98
CA ASP A 95 -18.79 5.05 9.62
C ASP A 95 -19.41 3.67 9.83
N LEU A 96 -19.16 2.73 8.90
CA LEU A 96 -19.59 1.34 9.00
C LEU A 96 -18.95 0.60 10.19
N LYS A 97 -17.76 1.04 10.62
CA LYS A 97 -16.99 0.40 11.72
C LYS A 97 -16.82 -1.12 11.51
N ARG A 98 -16.67 -1.54 10.26
CA ARG A 98 -16.44 -2.95 9.86
C ARG A 98 -14.97 -3.20 9.54
N ASN A 99 -14.60 -4.48 9.55
CA ASN A 99 -13.37 -4.95 8.95
C ASN A 99 -13.63 -5.45 7.53
N ILE A 100 -12.62 -5.39 6.67
CA ILE A 100 -12.63 -6.10 5.38
C ILE A 100 -12.06 -7.49 5.63
N GLY A 101 -12.88 -8.51 5.40
CA GLY A 101 -12.49 -9.92 5.49
C GLY A 101 -11.81 -10.41 4.22
N ASP A 102 -12.43 -10.14 3.07
CA ASP A 102 -11.90 -10.39 1.74
C ASP A 102 -12.44 -9.36 0.75
N PHE A 103 -11.80 -9.24 -0.40
CA PHE A 103 -12.27 -8.41 -1.50
C PHE A 103 -11.73 -8.86 -2.85
N VAL A 104 -12.57 -8.72 -3.87
CA VAL A 104 -12.25 -8.94 -5.28
C VAL A 104 -12.25 -7.61 -5.99
N ILE A 105 -11.30 -7.43 -6.91
CA ILE A 105 -11.17 -6.24 -7.71
C ILE A 105 -11.37 -6.61 -9.17
N GLU A 106 -12.23 -5.85 -9.84
CA GLU A 106 -12.46 -5.93 -11.27
C GLU A 106 -12.25 -4.56 -11.91
N THR A 107 -11.72 -4.55 -13.13
CA THR A 107 -11.51 -3.31 -13.89
C THR A 107 -11.94 -3.51 -15.32
N ASP A 108 -12.60 -2.50 -15.86
CA ASP A 108 -13.05 -2.46 -17.24
C ASP A 108 -12.84 -1.06 -17.84
N ALA A 109 -13.51 -0.76 -18.95
CA ALA A 109 -13.42 0.54 -19.61
C ALA A 109 -14.08 1.68 -18.82
N ASP A 110 -15.01 1.35 -17.93
CA ASP A 110 -15.82 2.32 -17.18
C ASP A 110 -15.20 2.64 -15.82
N GLY A 111 -14.35 1.77 -15.28
CA GLY A 111 -13.52 2.08 -14.11
C GLY A 111 -13.06 0.87 -13.31
N LEU A 112 -13.13 1.04 -11.98
CA LEU A 112 -12.72 0.06 -10.97
C LEU A 112 -13.91 -0.33 -10.11
N SER A 113 -14.20 -1.63 -10.05
CA SER A 113 -15.15 -2.22 -9.11
C SER A 113 -14.40 -3.00 -8.03
N ILE A 114 -14.79 -2.81 -6.78
CA ILE A 114 -14.30 -3.58 -5.64
C ILE A 114 -15.49 -4.20 -4.92
N PHE A 115 -15.56 -5.52 -4.93
CA PHE A 115 -16.56 -6.29 -4.20
C PHE A 115 -15.96 -6.69 -2.86
N LEU A 116 -16.57 -6.23 -1.77
CA LEU A 116 -16.04 -6.34 -0.42
C LEU A 116 -16.90 -7.27 0.43
N GLU A 117 -16.23 -8.16 1.15
CA GLU A 117 -16.83 -8.90 2.25
C GLU A 117 -16.48 -8.20 3.56
N LEU A 118 -17.48 -7.56 4.18
CA LEU A 118 -17.33 -6.86 5.44
C LEU A 118 -17.68 -7.76 6.62
N VAL A 119 -16.87 -7.69 7.67
CA VAL A 119 -17.00 -8.47 8.89
C VAL A 119 -17.18 -7.53 10.07
N ASP A 120 -18.20 -7.79 10.89
CA ASP A 120 -18.36 -7.14 12.18
C ASP A 120 -17.30 -7.64 13.17
N PRO A 121 -16.39 -6.79 13.69
CA PRO A 121 -15.43 -7.23 14.69
C PRO A 121 -16.07 -7.66 16.02
N ALA A 122 -17.29 -7.21 16.32
CA ALA A 122 -17.99 -7.48 17.58
C ALA A 122 -18.97 -8.67 17.49
N ALA A 123 -19.37 -9.09 16.28
CA ALA A 123 -20.31 -10.19 16.08
C ALA A 123 -19.64 -11.41 15.47
N SER A 124 -20.01 -12.61 15.92
CA SER A 124 -19.40 -13.85 15.43
C SER A 124 -19.91 -14.21 14.03
N GLY A 125 -19.18 -13.79 13.00
CA GLY A 125 -19.22 -14.41 11.67
C GLY A 125 -20.28 -13.94 10.69
N ALA A 126 -21.07 -12.91 11.02
CA ALA A 126 -21.93 -12.25 10.04
C ALA A 126 -21.08 -11.49 9.01
N LYS A 127 -21.32 -11.78 7.73
CA LYS A 127 -20.64 -11.15 6.59
C LYS A 127 -21.65 -10.35 5.79
N GLU A 128 -21.30 -9.11 5.49
CA GLU A 128 -22.12 -8.20 4.67
C GLU A 128 -21.38 -7.94 3.36
N SER A 129 -22.06 -8.03 2.23
CA SER A 129 -21.47 -7.75 0.92
C SER A 129 -21.69 -6.30 0.53
N TYR A 130 -20.61 -5.62 0.19
CA TYR A 130 -20.61 -4.24 -0.29
C TYR A 130 -19.93 -4.17 -1.65
N GLU A 131 -20.26 -3.13 -2.41
CA GLU A 131 -19.62 -2.81 -3.67
C GLU A 131 -19.16 -1.35 -3.63
N LEU A 132 -17.92 -1.14 -4.04
CA LEU A 132 -17.40 0.15 -4.45
C LEU A 132 -17.27 0.12 -5.97
N PHE A 133 -17.88 1.09 -6.65
CA PHE A 133 -17.51 1.40 -8.04
C PHE A 133 -16.95 2.80 -8.08
N ILE A 134 -15.79 2.94 -8.72
CA ILE A 134 -15.11 4.21 -8.96
C ILE A 134 -15.00 4.41 -10.46
N GLY A 135 -15.63 5.48 -10.95
CA GLY A 135 -15.49 5.93 -12.32
C GLY A 135 -14.15 6.63 -12.57
N ASP A 136 -13.87 6.88 -13.84
CA ASP A 136 -12.69 7.61 -14.29
C ASP A 136 -12.69 9.09 -13.85
N ASP A 137 -13.83 9.65 -13.49
CA ASP A 137 -14.06 11.05 -13.05
C ASP A 137 -13.98 11.25 -11.53
N GLU A 138 -13.47 10.25 -10.81
CA GLU A 138 -13.37 10.24 -9.34
C GLU A 138 -14.72 10.16 -8.62
N SER A 139 -15.84 10.19 -9.35
CA SER A 139 -17.11 9.85 -8.76
C SER A 139 -17.08 8.38 -8.35
N TYR A 140 -17.62 8.10 -7.18
CA TYR A 140 -17.77 6.73 -6.72
C TYR A 140 -19.12 6.53 -6.07
N ARG A 141 -19.58 5.28 -6.17
CA ARG A 141 -20.71 4.77 -5.40
C ARG A 141 -20.19 3.69 -4.48
N PHE A 142 -20.57 3.77 -3.23
CA PHE A 142 -20.28 2.74 -2.24
C PHE A 142 -21.57 2.38 -1.50
N GLY A 143 -21.85 1.09 -1.38
CA GLY A 143 -23.03 0.63 -0.67
C GLY A 143 -23.19 -0.89 -0.68
N PRO A 144 -24.29 -1.40 -0.10
CA PRO A 144 -24.59 -2.83 -0.12
C PRO A 144 -24.65 -3.34 -1.57
N ALA A 145 -24.05 -4.51 -1.81
CA ALA A 145 -24.11 -5.15 -3.13
C ALA A 145 -25.56 -5.57 -3.44
N SER A 146 -26.08 -5.14 -4.59
CA SER A 146 -27.40 -5.56 -5.09
C SER A 146 -27.21 -6.63 -6.15
N ASN A 147 -27.35 -7.90 -5.76
CA ASN A 147 -27.44 -9.01 -6.71
C ASN A 147 -28.80 -9.03 -7.41
#